data_AF-D3ZQQ8-F1
#
_entry.id   AF-D3ZQQ8-F1
#
_cell.length_a   1.000
_cell.length_b   1.000
_cell.length_c   1.000
_cell.angle_alpha   90.00
_cell.angle_beta   90.00
_cell.angle_gamma   90.00
#
_symmetry.space_group_name_H-M   'P 1'
#
loop_
_entity.id
_entity.type
_entity.pdbx_description
1 polymer ?
#
loop_
_entity_poly.entity_id
_entity_poly.type
_entity_poly.pdbx_seq_one_letter_code
_entity_poly.pdbx_strand_id
1 'polypeptide(L)'
;MSVMVRTLLLLLLLLLLLLLWAVPTFQNDNVKVVSAYKGIGEMCQYNSECQSNCCVTNSLNPQKFCTPQTVFLQCVPWRKPNGYLCEEKTECHSNCCIRTSNNPDKFCSAKSIFLQCVSWRKPEGEVCQTHSECWSLCCLPLSENSLPHCTKRTGLLALCLPV
;
A
#
# COMPACT_ATOMS: atom_id res chain seq x y z
N MET A 1 74.05 -10.45 33.49
CA MET A 1 73.03 -10.68 32.43
C MET A 1 73.74 -10.69 31.09
N SER A 2 73.88 -11.88 30.48
CA SER A 2 74.73 -12.10 29.30
C SER A 2 74.23 -11.33 28.09
N VAL A 3 75.13 -10.87 27.23
CA VAL A 3 74.87 -10.07 26.02
C VAL A 3 73.71 -10.64 25.21
N MET A 4 73.60 -11.98 25.12
CA MET A 4 72.49 -12.68 24.46
C MET A 4 71.09 -12.28 24.94
N VAL A 5 70.89 -12.06 26.24
CA VAL A 5 69.56 -11.72 26.79
C VAL A 5 69.14 -10.32 26.34
N ARG A 6 70.09 -9.38 26.27
CA ARG A 6 69.82 -8.02 25.77
C ARG A 6 69.50 -8.03 24.29
N THR A 7 70.24 -8.79 23.49
CA THR A 7 70.00 -8.88 22.04
C THR A 7 68.65 -9.53 21.74
N LEU A 8 68.29 -10.60 22.47
CA LEU A 8 67.00 -11.27 22.31
C LEU A 8 65.83 -10.35 22.68
N LEU A 9 65.96 -9.60 23.77
CA LEU A 9 64.93 -8.63 24.19
C LEU A 9 64.77 -7.50 23.16
N LEU A 10 65.87 -6.99 22.60
CA LEU A 10 65.83 -5.99 21.53
C LEU A 10 65.16 -6.54 20.26
N LEU A 11 65.48 -7.77 19.87
CA LEU A 11 64.86 -8.41 18.71
C LEU A 11 63.36 -8.59 18.91
N LEU A 12 62.94 -9.01 20.10
CA LEU A 12 61.54 -9.18 20.46
C LEU A 12 60.80 -7.84 20.44
N LEU A 13 61.43 -6.78 20.95
CA LEU A 13 60.87 -5.42 20.93
C LEU A 13 60.71 -4.92 19.49
N LEU A 14 61.71 -5.16 18.64
CA LEU A 14 61.67 -4.79 17.22
C LEU A 14 60.57 -5.53 16.47
N LEU A 15 60.40 -6.83 16.77
CA LEU A 15 59.36 -7.67 16.18
C LEU A 15 57.96 -7.22 16.63
N LEU A 16 57.79 -6.85 17.90
CA LEU A 16 56.53 -6.29 18.41
C LEU A 16 56.20 -4.97 17.74
N LEU A 17 57.21 -4.09 17.60
CA LEU A 17 57.08 -2.85 16.85
C LEU A 17 56.63 -3.15 15.41
N LEU A 18 57.31 -4.08 14.72
CA LEU A 18 56.96 -4.55 13.36
C LEU A 18 55.52 -5.02 13.24
N LEU A 19 55.04 -5.79 14.21
CA LEU A 19 53.65 -6.25 14.25
C LEU A 19 52.65 -5.12 14.53
N LEU A 20 53.03 -4.14 15.36
CA LEU A 20 52.20 -2.97 15.66
C LEU A 20 51.97 -2.07 14.43
N TRP A 21 52.97 -1.89 13.56
CA TRP A 21 52.75 -1.20 12.28
C TRP A 21 52.16 -2.08 11.19
N ALA A 22 52.22 -3.40 11.33
CA ALA A 22 51.54 -4.32 10.44
C ALA A 22 50.04 -4.44 10.73
N VAL A 23 49.52 -3.84 11.82
CA VAL A 23 48.09 -3.68 12.04
C VAL A 23 47.57 -2.77 10.93
N PRO A 24 46.84 -3.31 9.93
CA PRO A 24 46.26 -2.46 8.90
C PRO A 24 45.27 -1.59 9.65
N THR A 25 45.44 -0.28 9.58
CA THR A 25 44.38 0.65 9.89
C THR A 25 43.28 0.33 8.90
N PHE A 26 42.39 -0.60 9.25
CA PHE A 26 41.10 -0.79 8.61
C PHE A 26 40.33 0.50 8.90
N GLN A 27 40.65 1.53 8.12
CA GLN A 27 39.84 2.71 7.95
C GLN A 27 38.60 2.20 7.22
N ASN A 28 37.68 1.69 8.03
CA ASN A 28 36.37 1.31 7.57
C ASN A 28 35.66 2.61 7.18
N ASP A 29 35.76 2.96 5.90
CA ASP A 29 35.11 4.12 5.28
C ASP A 29 33.57 4.08 5.36
N ASN A 30 32.98 3.11 6.07
CA ASN A 30 31.56 3.10 6.38
C ASN A 30 31.09 4.24 7.31
N VAL A 31 31.99 5.05 7.87
CA VAL A 31 31.59 6.16 8.76
C VAL A 31 30.98 7.35 7.98
N LYS A 32 31.20 7.46 6.66
CA LYS A 32 30.71 8.62 5.89
C LYS A 32 29.24 8.57 5.48
N VAL A 33 28.54 7.46 5.71
CA VAL A 33 27.10 7.29 5.39
C VAL A 33 26.26 7.00 6.63
N VAL A 34 26.74 7.41 7.81
CA VAL A 34 25.81 7.89 8.86
C VAL A 34 25.41 9.34 8.51
N SER A 35 25.13 9.61 7.23
CA SER A 35 24.23 10.70 6.87
C SER A 35 22.97 10.40 7.64
N ALA A 36 22.62 11.29 8.57
CA ALA A 36 21.46 11.17 9.43
C ALA A 36 20.27 10.69 8.59
N TYR A 37 19.93 9.40 8.73
CA TYR A 37 18.82 8.82 7.98
C TYR A 37 17.56 9.61 8.35
N LYS A 38 16.76 9.91 7.34
CA LYS A 38 15.49 10.58 7.53
C LYS A 38 14.52 9.64 8.25
N GLY A 39 13.88 10.18 9.28
CA GLY A 39 12.82 9.55 10.04
C GLY A 39 11.50 9.48 9.27
N ILE A 40 10.54 8.77 9.85
CA ILE A 40 9.21 8.60 9.26
C ILE A 40 8.49 9.95 9.14
N GLY A 41 7.87 10.21 7.99
CA GLY A 41 7.15 11.43 7.68
C GLY A 41 8.02 12.54 7.06
N GLU A 42 9.34 12.38 7.02
CA GLU A 42 10.22 13.34 6.36
C GLU A 42 10.22 13.15 4.84
N MET A 43 10.38 14.26 4.10
CA MET A 43 10.38 14.24 2.64
C MET A 43 11.65 13.56 2.10
N CYS A 44 11.49 12.70 1.10
CA CYS A 44 12.57 11.91 0.50
C CYS A 44 12.42 11.85 -1.02
N GLN A 45 13.49 11.50 -1.73
CA GLN A 45 13.45 11.20 -3.16
C GLN A 45 13.73 9.71 -3.42
N TYR A 46 14.65 9.13 -2.64
CA TYR A 46 15.12 7.76 -2.73
C TYR A 46 14.93 7.01 -1.41
N ASN A 47 14.76 5.68 -1.51
CA ASN A 47 14.57 4.81 -0.35
C ASN A 47 15.74 4.86 0.64
N SER A 48 16.98 4.94 0.14
CA SER A 48 18.20 4.94 0.96
C SER A 48 18.36 6.16 1.87
N GLU A 49 17.58 7.23 1.65
CA GLU A 49 17.53 8.37 2.56
C GLU A 49 16.80 8.05 3.86
N CYS A 50 15.84 7.12 3.82
CA CYS A 50 14.96 6.80 4.93
C CYS A 50 15.57 5.70 5.79
N GLN A 51 15.48 5.82 7.11
CA GLN A 51 15.92 4.76 8.04
C GLN A 51 15.16 3.44 7.80
N SER A 52 13.90 3.53 7.38
CA SER A 52 13.05 2.39 7.00
C SER A 52 13.34 1.85 5.60
N ASN A 53 14.22 2.48 4.82
CA ASN A 53 14.44 2.19 3.41
C ASN A 53 13.17 2.22 2.55
N CYS A 54 12.18 3.05 2.92
CA CYS A 54 10.89 3.18 2.23
C CYS A 54 10.54 4.65 1.99
N CYS A 55 10.75 5.11 0.75
CA CYS A 55 10.37 6.44 0.29
C CYS A 55 9.23 6.35 -0.72
N VAL A 56 8.01 6.61 -0.26
CA VAL A 56 6.80 6.41 -1.08
C VAL A 56 5.94 7.66 -1.07
N THR A 57 5.18 7.85 -2.14
CA THR A 57 4.10 8.84 -2.17
C THR A 57 3.09 8.45 -1.08
N ASN A 58 2.69 9.37 -0.20
CA ASN A 58 1.76 9.09 0.92
C ASN A 58 0.47 9.93 0.85
N SER A 59 0.20 10.54 -0.30
CA SER A 59 -1.00 11.34 -0.50
C SER A 59 -1.36 11.39 -1.98
N LEU A 60 -2.42 12.12 -2.32
CA LEU A 60 -2.75 12.44 -3.72
C LEU A 60 -1.72 13.36 -4.36
N ASN A 61 -0.92 14.04 -3.54
CA ASN A 61 0.18 14.86 -4.01
C ASN A 61 1.37 13.95 -4.36
N PRO A 62 2.06 14.16 -5.49
CA PRO A 62 3.21 13.36 -5.92
C PRO A 62 4.41 13.35 -4.95
N GLN A 63 4.41 14.22 -3.93
CA GLN A 63 5.45 14.24 -2.89
C GLN A 63 5.60 12.90 -2.16
N LYS A 64 6.86 12.51 -1.97
CA LYS A 64 7.24 11.27 -1.29
C LYS A 64 7.77 11.54 0.11
N PHE A 65 7.43 10.66 1.03
CA PHE A 65 7.84 10.72 2.41
C PHE A 65 8.33 9.36 2.89
N CYS A 66 9.20 9.37 3.88
CA CYS A 66 9.67 8.16 4.53
C CYS A 66 8.50 7.49 5.27
N THR A 67 8.23 6.22 5.00
CA THR A 67 7.15 5.44 5.63
C THR A 67 7.71 4.21 6.33
N PRO A 68 7.03 3.66 7.36
CA PRO A 68 7.49 2.46 8.02
C PRO A 68 7.39 1.25 7.08
N GLN A 69 8.24 0.25 7.32
CA GLN A 69 8.10 -1.08 6.72
C GLN A 69 6.99 -1.88 7.40
N THR A 70 6.35 -2.77 6.64
CA THR A 70 5.55 -3.85 7.22
C THR A 70 6.45 -4.84 7.96
N VAL A 71 5.85 -5.74 8.74
CA VAL A 71 6.56 -6.86 9.37
C VAL A 71 7.32 -7.75 8.38
N PHE A 72 6.93 -7.72 7.10
CA PHE A 72 7.59 -8.45 6.01
C PHE A 72 8.69 -7.63 5.31
N LEU A 73 9.14 -6.53 5.90
CA LEU A 73 10.16 -5.62 5.36
C LEU A 73 9.77 -5.00 4.00
N GLN A 74 8.47 -4.85 3.75
CA GLN A 74 7.94 -4.25 2.52
C GLN A 74 7.41 -2.84 2.79
N CYS A 75 7.57 -1.94 1.83
CA CYS A 75 6.96 -0.61 1.90
C CYS A 75 5.46 -0.71 1.68
N VAL A 76 4.66 0.00 2.48
CA VAL A 76 3.21 0.08 2.26
C VAL A 76 2.96 1.03 1.08
N PRO A 77 2.41 0.56 -0.05
CA PRO A 77 2.04 1.45 -1.13
C PRO A 77 0.87 2.31 -0.66
N TRP A 78 0.94 3.61 -0.93
CA TRP A 78 -0.19 4.47 -0.68
C TRP A 78 -1.36 4.11 -1.59
N ARG A 79 -2.56 4.23 -1.03
CA ARG A 79 -3.83 3.95 -1.72
C ARG A 79 -4.79 5.10 -1.48
N LYS A 80 -5.57 5.40 -2.50
CA LYS A 80 -6.62 6.43 -2.51
C LYS A 80 -7.67 6.15 -1.44
N PRO A 81 -8.10 7.18 -0.68
CA PRO A 81 -9.20 7.05 0.26
C PRO A 81 -10.55 6.99 -0.48
N ASN A 82 -11.62 6.74 0.25
CA ASN A 82 -12.97 6.67 -0.33
C ASN A 82 -13.39 8.01 -0.95
N GLY A 83 -14.17 7.98 -2.03
CA GLY A 83 -14.65 9.15 -2.77
C GLY A 83 -13.76 9.59 -3.93
N TYR A 84 -12.59 8.99 -4.12
CA TYR A 84 -11.66 9.36 -5.19
C TYR A 84 -11.81 8.46 -6.42
N LEU A 85 -11.63 9.04 -7.62
CA LEU A 85 -11.64 8.30 -8.88
C LEU A 85 -10.62 7.15 -8.88
N CYS A 86 -10.98 6.03 -9.48
CA CYS A 86 -10.12 4.85 -9.60
C CYS A 86 -10.44 4.07 -10.88
N GLU A 87 -9.49 3.28 -11.35
CA GLU A 87 -9.66 2.36 -12.47
C GLU A 87 -9.61 0.91 -11.97
N GLU A 88 -8.68 0.65 -11.04
CA GLU A 88 -8.45 -0.63 -10.39
C GLU A 88 -8.78 -0.60 -8.90
N LYS A 89 -9.16 -1.76 -8.36
CA LYS A 89 -9.46 -1.91 -6.94
C LYS A 89 -8.24 -1.71 -6.04
N THR A 90 -7.05 -2.08 -6.51
CA THR A 90 -5.76 -2.02 -5.79
C THR A 90 -5.33 -0.60 -5.47
N GLU A 91 -5.83 0.37 -6.22
CA GLU A 91 -5.59 1.79 -5.99
C GLU A 91 -6.31 2.29 -4.73
N CYS A 92 -7.35 1.61 -4.27
CA CYS A 92 -8.21 2.06 -3.17
C CYS A 92 -7.82 1.40 -1.85
N HIS A 93 -7.83 2.16 -0.75
CA HIS A 93 -7.54 1.62 0.58
C HIS A 93 -8.49 0.47 0.96
N SER A 94 -9.76 0.60 0.58
CA SER A 94 -10.82 -0.39 0.79
C SER A 94 -10.75 -1.60 -0.14
N ASN A 95 -9.88 -1.61 -1.15
CA ASN A 95 -9.91 -2.55 -2.27
C ASN A 95 -11.27 -2.61 -3.01
N CYS A 96 -12.03 -1.51 -3.03
CA CYS A 96 -13.29 -1.41 -3.77
C CYS A 96 -13.26 -0.18 -4.68
N CYS A 97 -13.19 -0.42 -5.99
CA CYS A 97 -13.32 0.60 -7.03
C CYS A 97 -14.62 0.33 -7.80
N ILE A 98 -15.65 1.12 -7.56
CA ILE A 98 -17.01 0.84 -8.03
C ILE A 98 -17.70 2.07 -8.59
N ARG A 99 -18.69 1.85 -9.43
CA ARG A 99 -19.55 2.90 -9.97
C ARG A 99 -20.50 3.42 -8.87
N THR A 100 -20.65 4.74 -8.76
CA THR A 100 -21.47 5.40 -7.71
C THR A 100 -22.76 6.04 -8.24
N SER A 101 -22.96 6.09 -9.55
CA SER A 101 -24.16 6.65 -10.19
C SER A 101 -24.38 6.05 -11.58
N ASN A 102 -25.28 6.64 -12.38
CA ASN A 102 -25.38 6.30 -13.80
C ASN A 102 -24.23 6.91 -14.65
N ASN A 103 -23.23 7.57 -14.08
CA ASN A 103 -22.01 7.95 -14.80
C ASN A 103 -21.05 6.76 -14.87
N PRO A 104 -20.25 6.61 -15.95
CA PRO A 104 -19.31 5.50 -16.09
C PRO A 104 -18.15 5.55 -15.08
N ASP A 105 -17.94 6.70 -14.43
CA ASP A 105 -16.87 6.92 -13.48
C ASP A 105 -16.96 5.98 -12.27
N LYS A 106 -15.79 5.49 -11.85
CA LYS A 106 -15.64 4.63 -10.68
C LYS A 106 -14.88 5.37 -9.59
N PHE A 107 -15.31 5.16 -8.36
CA PHE A 107 -14.72 5.77 -7.19
C PHE A 107 -14.37 4.71 -6.15
N CYS A 108 -13.33 4.99 -5.38
CA CYS A 108 -13.00 4.22 -4.19
C CYS A 108 -14.17 4.30 -3.22
N SER A 109 -14.65 3.15 -2.76
CA SER A 109 -15.80 3.10 -1.84
C SER A 109 -15.51 2.19 -0.66
N ALA A 110 -16.20 2.39 0.46
CA ALA A 110 -16.04 1.53 1.62
C ALA A 110 -16.53 0.09 1.32
N LYS A 111 -15.96 -0.88 2.03
CA LYS A 111 -16.55 -2.22 2.12
C LYS A 111 -17.79 -2.17 3.02
N SER A 112 -18.81 -2.98 2.71
CA SER A 112 -19.92 -3.22 3.63
C SER A 112 -19.44 -3.95 4.89
N ILE A 113 -20.32 -4.07 5.89
CA ILE A 113 -20.06 -4.89 7.08
C ILE A 113 -19.75 -6.37 6.74
N PHE A 114 -20.21 -6.83 5.58
CA PHE A 114 -19.93 -8.17 5.05
C PHE A 114 -18.65 -8.23 4.19
N LEU A 115 -17.81 -7.18 4.23
CA LEU A 115 -16.57 -7.04 3.46
C LEU A 115 -16.74 -7.02 1.93
N GLN A 116 -17.96 -6.76 1.46
CA GLN A 116 -18.33 -6.72 0.04
C GLN A 116 -18.24 -5.30 -0.54
N CYS A 117 -17.90 -5.21 -1.82
CA CYS A 117 -17.99 -3.96 -2.58
C CYS A 117 -19.38 -3.85 -3.19
N VAL A 118 -20.18 -2.86 -2.77
CA VAL A 118 -21.56 -2.69 -3.25
C VAL A 118 -21.63 -1.52 -4.20
N SER A 119 -21.68 -1.81 -5.50
CA SER A 119 -21.86 -0.81 -6.56
C SER A 119 -23.20 -0.11 -6.46
N TRP A 120 -23.27 1.11 -7.00
CA TRP A 120 -24.53 1.81 -7.20
C TRP A 120 -25.51 0.97 -8.01
N ARG A 121 -26.78 1.11 -7.64
CA ARG A 121 -27.91 0.44 -8.27
C ARG A 121 -28.94 1.48 -8.68
N LYS A 122 -29.79 1.14 -9.65
CA LYS A 122 -30.89 1.93 -10.17
C LYS A 122 -32.09 1.91 -9.23
N PRO A 123 -32.76 3.05 -9.00
CA PRO A 123 -34.00 3.10 -8.24
C PRO A 123 -35.14 2.35 -8.96
N GLU A 124 -36.25 2.14 -8.26
CA GLU A 124 -37.45 1.51 -8.82
C GLU A 124 -38.02 2.35 -9.98
N GLY A 125 -38.57 1.69 -10.99
CA GLY A 125 -39.09 2.30 -12.22
C GLY A 125 -38.07 2.49 -13.34
N GLU A 126 -36.77 2.48 -13.05
CA GLU A 126 -35.71 2.61 -14.05
C GLU A 126 -35.55 1.35 -14.92
N VAL A 127 -35.22 1.53 -16.20
CA VAL A 127 -34.95 0.42 -17.12
C VAL A 127 -33.71 -0.35 -16.69
N CYS A 128 -33.77 -1.67 -16.69
CA CYS A 128 -32.68 -2.56 -16.29
C CYS A 128 -32.54 -3.73 -17.26
N GLN A 129 -31.37 -4.38 -17.25
CA GLN A 129 -31.14 -5.61 -18.03
C GLN A 129 -30.99 -6.82 -17.11
N THR A 130 -30.42 -6.60 -15.91
CA THR A 130 -30.16 -7.63 -14.91
C THR A 130 -30.72 -7.24 -13.54
N HIS A 131 -31.07 -8.24 -12.74
CA HIS A 131 -31.53 -8.05 -11.36
C HIS A 131 -30.54 -7.25 -10.50
N SER A 132 -29.23 -7.50 -10.65
CA SER A 132 -28.17 -6.84 -9.87
C SER A 132 -28.05 -5.34 -10.07
N GLU A 133 -28.62 -4.80 -11.16
CA GLU A 133 -28.67 -3.36 -11.40
C GLU A 133 -29.63 -2.64 -10.48
N CYS A 134 -30.62 -3.30 -9.90
CA CYS A 134 -31.71 -2.66 -9.17
C CYS A 134 -31.49 -2.69 -7.65
N TRP A 135 -31.86 -1.62 -6.93
CA TRP A 135 -31.78 -1.60 -5.45
C TRP A 135 -32.54 -2.77 -4.82
N SER A 136 -33.73 -3.04 -5.34
CA SER A 136 -34.60 -4.15 -4.98
C SER A 136 -34.06 -5.53 -5.38
N LEU A 137 -33.01 -5.58 -6.21
CA LEU A 137 -32.52 -6.78 -6.89
C LEU A 137 -33.59 -7.48 -7.75
N CYS A 138 -34.60 -6.73 -8.23
CA CYS A 138 -35.65 -7.23 -9.09
C CYS A 138 -35.74 -6.37 -10.36
N CYS A 139 -35.48 -6.99 -11.51
CA CYS A 139 -35.60 -6.40 -12.83
C CYS A 139 -36.60 -7.23 -13.62
N LEU A 140 -37.81 -6.72 -13.84
CA LEU A 140 -38.90 -7.47 -14.48
C LEU A 140 -39.66 -6.59 -15.47
N PRO A 141 -40.16 -7.13 -16.59
CA PRO A 141 -41.07 -6.43 -17.47
C PRO A 141 -42.45 -6.25 -16.79
N LEU A 142 -43.12 -5.14 -17.09
CA LEU A 142 -44.49 -4.85 -16.60
C LEU A 142 -45.57 -5.53 -17.47
N SER A 143 -45.23 -5.89 -18.70
CA SER A 143 -46.06 -6.56 -19.70
C SER A 143 -45.16 -7.27 -20.71
N GLU A 144 -45.71 -8.22 -21.47
CA GLU A 144 -44.95 -9.10 -22.39
C GLU A 144 -44.09 -8.33 -23.41
N ASN A 145 -44.52 -7.13 -23.81
CA ASN A 145 -43.81 -6.28 -24.79
C ASN A 145 -43.08 -5.07 -24.16
N SER A 146 -43.03 -4.97 -22.84
CA SER A 146 -42.37 -3.84 -22.15
C SER A 146 -40.90 -4.10 -21.86
N LEU A 147 -40.10 -3.04 -21.82
CA LEU A 147 -38.72 -3.14 -21.32
C LEU A 147 -38.75 -3.55 -19.83
N PRO A 148 -37.77 -4.35 -19.36
CA PRO A 148 -37.66 -4.65 -17.94
C PRO A 148 -37.32 -3.40 -17.13
N HIS A 149 -38.01 -3.22 -16.00
CA HIS A 149 -37.77 -2.12 -15.06
C HIS A 149 -37.47 -2.66 -13.66
N CYS A 150 -36.76 -1.85 -12.87
CA CYS A 150 -36.53 -2.13 -11.47
C CYS A 150 -37.86 -2.09 -10.72
N THR A 151 -38.24 -3.21 -10.09
CA THR A 151 -39.50 -3.32 -9.33
C THR A 151 -39.22 -3.65 -7.87
N LYS A 152 -40.11 -3.28 -6.96
CA LYS A 152 -39.99 -3.66 -5.55
C LYS A 152 -40.18 -5.17 -5.36
N ARG A 153 -39.56 -5.71 -4.32
CA ARG A 153 -39.87 -7.06 -3.84
C ARG A 153 -41.25 -7.07 -3.18
N THR A 154 -42.06 -8.07 -3.46
CA THR A 154 -43.43 -8.19 -2.94
C THR A 154 -43.70 -9.56 -2.31
N GLY A 155 -44.79 -9.66 -1.55
CA GLY A 155 -45.18 -10.85 -0.80
C GLY A 155 -44.41 -11.03 0.53
N LEU A 156 -44.81 -12.03 1.31
CA LEU A 156 -44.21 -12.34 2.63
C LEU A 156 -42.73 -12.72 2.53
N LEU A 157 -42.34 -13.34 1.42
CA LEU A 157 -40.97 -13.78 1.17
C LEU A 157 -40.12 -12.72 0.43
N ALA A 158 -40.68 -11.54 0.14
CA ALA A 158 -40.01 -10.46 -0.59
C ALA A 158 -39.37 -10.96 -1.92
N LEU A 159 -40.19 -11.59 -2.76
CA LEU A 159 -39.77 -12.16 -4.04
C LEU A 159 -39.94 -11.15 -5.18
N CYS A 160 -39.27 -11.40 -6.31
CA CYS A 160 -39.50 -10.67 -7.55
C CYS A 160 -40.74 -11.25 -8.24
N LEU A 161 -41.92 -10.70 -7.95
CA LEU A 161 -43.18 -11.12 -8.56
C LEU A 161 -43.60 -10.10 -9.64
N PRO A 162 -44.17 -10.55 -10.78
CA PRO A 162 -44.84 -9.66 -11.73
C PRO A 162 -45.97 -8.92 -10.99
N VAL A 163 -46.03 -7.60 -11.18
CA VAL A 163 -47.12 -6.76 -10.65
C VAL A 163 -48.27 -6.69 -11.63
#